data_AF-A0A2V8DC46-F1
#
_entry.id   AF-A0A2V8DC46-F1
#
_cell.length_a   1.000
_cell.length_b   1.000
_cell.length_c   1.000
_cell.angle_alpha   90.00
_cell.angle_beta   90.00
_cell.angle_gamma   90.00
#
_symmetry.space_group_name_H-M   'P 1'
#
loop_
_entity.id
_entity.type
_entity.pdbx_description
1 polymer ?
#
loop_
_entity_poly.entity_id
_entity_poly.type
_entity_poly.pdbx_seq_one_letter_code
_entity_poly.pdbx_strand_id
1 'polypeptide(L)'
;MAEKKGVGHAYNVDFLNVVFAASSVFLFLSVVWMVWDDYDRQWKNTQREFAQLEYKVTQASLQQAARSVDRNKLAQLQSQQASARKNVQTNQAKVDDWEKKLKAVEARVFRQQQDANFAKATYDHDRYEFEAIRAEKGEAAAEKKGQRVRAEEAQLAQLNLQLEESLKERADLQKELGQYTGLVATIQKQIEEMNAERGRLSKRIDVLAPSAVKDYFRNAPLLDFMAPTIKVQQVILPNVVDDVNFTKVPKMDRCQTCHLAIDKKGYEKYPQPFTTHPNLSTYVGSDSPHPLDQIGCTVCHEGMGQSVSFRDTAHAPSTDKQKEEWEKKYHWEQPHLWDYPMLPAKMTEASCAKCH
;
A
#
# COMPACT_ATOMS: atom_id res chain seq x y z
N MET A 1 -32.00 5.16 63.11
CA MET A 1 -32.36 3.82 62.60
C MET A 1 -31.38 2.84 63.20
N ALA A 2 -31.89 1.78 63.86
CA ALA A 2 -31.11 0.87 64.69
C ALA A 2 -29.98 0.18 63.89
N GLU A 3 -28.78 0.11 64.47
CA GLU A 3 -27.70 -0.76 63.98
C GLU A 3 -28.22 -2.21 63.96
N LYS A 4 -28.60 -2.71 62.79
CA LYS A 4 -28.80 -4.15 62.57
C LYS A 4 -27.44 -4.85 62.60
N LYS A 5 -26.85 -5.01 63.78
CA LYS A 5 -25.84 -6.05 64.01
C LYS A 5 -26.59 -7.38 64.00
N GLY A 6 -26.71 -7.99 62.82
CA GLY A 6 -27.22 -9.36 62.68
C GLY A 6 -26.46 -10.28 63.63
N VAL A 7 -27.20 -11.09 64.39
CA VAL A 7 -26.63 -12.00 65.40
C VAL A 7 -25.59 -12.91 64.72
N GLY A 8 -24.32 -12.78 65.12
CA GLY A 8 -23.21 -13.58 64.59
C GLY A 8 -22.20 -12.86 63.69
N HIS A 9 -22.32 -11.54 63.46
CA HIS A 9 -21.35 -10.78 62.67
C HIS A 9 -20.64 -9.70 63.50
N ALA A 10 -19.31 -9.70 63.48
CA ALA A 10 -18.46 -8.77 64.22
C ALA A 10 -18.53 -7.32 63.71
N TYR A 11 -19.19 -7.07 62.57
CA TYR A 11 -19.25 -5.79 61.87
C TYR A 11 -20.65 -5.48 61.36
N ASN A 12 -20.94 -4.20 61.11
CA ASN A 12 -22.17 -3.76 60.45
C ASN A 12 -22.09 -4.10 58.95
N VAL A 13 -22.77 -5.18 58.55
CA VAL A 13 -22.73 -5.72 57.18
C VAL A 13 -23.32 -4.74 56.16
N ASP A 14 -24.38 -4.01 56.51
CA ASP A 14 -25.01 -3.03 55.61
C ASP A 14 -24.04 -1.87 55.31
N PHE A 15 -23.35 -1.37 56.33
CA PHE A 15 -22.31 -0.34 56.16
C PHE A 15 -21.12 -0.86 55.33
N LEU A 16 -20.66 -2.09 55.61
CA LEU A 16 -19.58 -2.72 54.85
C LEU A 16 -19.95 -2.89 53.37
N ASN A 17 -21.18 -3.28 53.06
CA ASN A 17 -21.67 -3.41 51.69
C ASN A 17 -21.69 -2.06 50.95
N VAL A 18 -22.11 -0.98 51.63
CA VAL A 18 -22.09 0.38 51.06
C VAL A 18 -20.65 0.83 50.78
N VAL A 19 -19.74 0.65 51.74
CA VAL A 19 -18.31 0.99 51.57
C VAL A 19 -17.68 0.16 50.45
N PHE A 20 -17.96 -1.14 50.40
CA PHE A 20 -17.49 -2.02 49.33
C PHE A 20 -18.02 -1.57 47.96
N ALA A 21 -19.31 -1.27 47.84
CA ALA A 21 -19.90 -0.77 46.59
C ALA A 21 -19.27 0.57 46.17
N ALA A 22 -19.12 1.52 47.09
CA ALA A 22 -18.51 2.82 46.79
C ALA A 22 -17.05 2.68 46.36
N SER A 23 -16.25 1.88 47.08
CA SER A 23 -14.85 1.61 46.73
C SER A 23 -14.71 0.86 45.40
N SER A 24 -15.62 -0.06 45.09
CA SER A 24 -15.65 -0.78 43.81
C SER A 24 -15.96 0.16 42.64
N VAL A 25 -16.93 1.08 42.80
CA VAL A 25 -17.23 2.11 41.81
C VAL A 25 -16.05 3.05 41.61
N PHE A 26 -15.42 3.50 42.70
CA PHE A 26 -14.23 4.35 42.63
C PHE A 26 -13.07 3.66 41.90
N LEU A 27 -12.81 2.39 42.22
CA LEU A 27 -11.79 1.60 41.54
C LEU A 27 -12.12 1.45 40.05
N PHE A 28 -13.37 1.12 39.71
CA PHE A 28 -13.82 0.99 38.33
C PHE A 28 -13.58 2.29 37.54
N LEU A 29 -14.01 3.44 38.07
CA LEU A 29 -13.80 4.74 37.43
C LEU A 29 -12.32 5.08 37.29
N SER A 30 -11.50 4.75 38.28
CA SER A 30 -10.06 4.96 38.24
C SER A 30 -9.38 4.11 37.17
N VAL A 31 -9.78 2.84 37.03
CA VAL A 31 -9.27 1.94 35.98
C VAL A 31 -9.69 2.44 34.60
N VAL A 32 -10.97 2.84 34.44
CA VAL A 32 -11.46 3.41 33.17
C VAL A 32 -10.67 4.67 32.82
N TRP A 33 -10.42 5.54 33.79
CA TRP A 33 -9.63 6.75 33.58
C TRP A 33 -8.19 6.44 33.19
N MET A 34 -7.51 5.52 33.90
CA MET A 34 -6.14 5.09 33.57
C MET A 34 -6.04 4.51 32.16
N VAL A 35 -6.99 3.66 31.77
CA VAL A 35 -7.03 3.08 30.41
C VAL A 35 -7.25 4.17 29.37
N TRP A 36 -8.14 5.14 29.64
CA TRP A 36 -8.38 6.25 28.74
C TRP A 36 -7.16 7.16 28.59
N ASP A 37 -6.49 7.48 29.70
CA ASP A 37 -5.30 8.32 29.74
C ASP A 37 -4.12 7.69 28.97
N ASP A 38 -3.85 6.40 29.18
CA ASP A 38 -2.81 5.69 28.41
C ASP A 38 -3.18 5.54 26.92
N TYR A 39 -4.47 5.38 26.64
CA TYR A 39 -4.97 5.24 25.27
C TYR A 39 -4.91 6.56 24.48
N ASP A 40 -5.27 7.71 25.06
CA ASP A 40 -5.40 8.99 24.36
C ASP A 40 -4.06 9.72 24.15
N ARG A 41 -3.17 9.06 23.39
CA ARG A 41 -1.84 9.60 23.07
C ARG A 41 -1.91 10.69 22.01
N GLN A 42 -1.06 11.72 22.16
CA GLN A 42 -0.99 12.90 21.28
C GLN A 42 -0.98 12.57 19.78
N TRP A 43 -0.21 11.56 19.36
CA TRP A 43 -0.11 11.17 17.95
C TRP A 43 -1.46 10.73 17.34
N LYS A 44 -2.38 10.16 18.14
CA LYS A 44 -3.72 9.76 17.66
C LYS A 44 -4.52 10.98 17.21
N ASN A 45 -4.42 12.10 17.93
CA ASN A 45 -5.06 13.36 17.54
C ASN A 45 -4.51 13.88 16.22
N THR A 46 -3.18 13.85 16.03
CA THR A 46 -2.54 14.19 14.77
C THR A 46 -3.05 13.34 13.60
N GLN A 47 -3.23 12.02 13.79
CA GLN A 47 -3.76 11.17 12.72
C GLN A 47 -5.26 11.43 12.44
N ARG A 48 -6.06 11.72 13.47
CA ARG A 48 -7.48 12.10 13.32
C ARG A 48 -7.61 13.40 12.52
N GLU A 49 -6.79 14.41 12.84
CA GLU A 49 -6.72 15.67 12.08
C GLU A 49 -6.29 15.43 10.64
N PHE A 50 -5.28 14.59 10.42
CA PHE A 50 -4.85 14.24 9.06
C PHE A 50 -5.94 13.51 8.27
N ALA A 51 -6.68 12.59 8.88
CA ALA A 51 -7.77 11.88 8.20
C ALA A 51 -8.85 12.85 7.70
N GLN A 52 -9.21 13.85 8.53
CA GLN A 52 -10.14 14.91 8.13
C GLN A 52 -9.56 15.80 7.03
N LEU A 53 -8.27 16.11 7.12
CA LEU A 53 -7.57 16.88 6.10
C LEU A 53 -7.53 16.13 4.77
N GLU A 54 -7.07 14.88 4.77
CA GLU A 54 -6.98 14.02 3.59
C GLU A 54 -8.34 13.85 2.91
N TYR A 55 -9.42 13.71 3.69
CA TYR A 55 -10.78 13.69 3.16
C TYR A 55 -11.13 15.00 2.42
N LYS A 56 -10.86 16.17 3.03
CA LYS A 56 -11.14 17.48 2.42
C LYS A 56 -10.29 17.73 1.17
N VAL A 57 -9.01 17.40 1.21
CA VAL A 57 -8.10 17.51 0.06
C VAL A 57 -8.59 16.62 -1.07
N THR A 58 -8.89 15.35 -0.79
CA THR A 58 -9.39 14.39 -1.78
C THR A 58 -10.72 14.86 -2.37
N GLN A 59 -11.63 15.42 -1.56
CA GLN A 59 -12.89 15.99 -2.04
C GLN A 59 -12.67 17.17 -2.98
N ALA A 60 -11.77 18.10 -2.63
CA ALA A 60 -11.41 19.23 -3.49
C ALA A 60 -10.78 18.77 -4.81
N SER A 61 -9.85 17.80 -4.74
CA SER A 61 -9.26 17.17 -5.93
C SER A 61 -10.30 16.48 -6.81
N LEU A 62 -11.29 15.80 -6.22
CA LEU A 62 -12.37 15.16 -6.97
C LEU A 62 -13.22 16.20 -7.71
N GLN A 63 -13.56 17.31 -7.05
CA GLN A 63 -14.30 18.41 -7.67
C GLN A 63 -13.50 19.04 -8.81
N GLN A 64 -12.20 19.23 -8.63
CA GLN A 64 -11.31 19.73 -9.68
C GLN A 64 -11.22 18.75 -10.86
N ALA A 65 -11.00 17.46 -10.60
CA ALA A 65 -10.97 16.42 -11.61
C ALA A 65 -12.31 16.33 -12.37
N ALA A 66 -13.44 16.50 -11.69
CA ALA A 66 -14.75 16.53 -12.32
C ALA A 66 -14.96 17.76 -13.22
N ARG A 67 -14.33 18.90 -12.90
CA ARG A 67 -14.35 20.12 -13.72
C ARG A 67 -13.41 20.04 -14.92
N SER A 68 -12.30 19.32 -14.81
CA SER A 68 -11.34 19.13 -15.92
C SER A 68 -11.82 18.14 -16.97
N VAL A 69 -12.88 17.36 -16.70
CA VAL A 69 -13.50 16.50 -17.72
C VAL A 69 -14.23 17.37 -18.74
N ASP A 70 -13.80 17.29 -20.00
CA ASP A 70 -14.49 17.93 -21.12
C ASP A 70 -15.87 17.26 -21.34
N ARG A 71 -16.92 17.95 -20.91
CA ARG A 71 -18.30 17.47 -21.01
C ARG A 71 -18.77 17.31 -22.45
N ASN A 72 -18.31 18.17 -23.36
CA ASN A 72 -18.69 18.11 -24.77
C ASN A 72 -18.05 16.89 -25.42
N LYS A 73 -16.76 16.68 -25.16
CA LYS A 73 -16.06 15.49 -25.65
C LYS A 73 -16.63 14.21 -25.06
N LEU A 74 -16.94 14.19 -23.77
CA LEU A 74 -17.57 13.05 -23.12
C LEU A 74 -18.94 12.73 -23.73
N ALA A 75 -19.79 13.73 -23.95
CA ALA A 75 -21.09 13.54 -24.60
C ALA A 75 -20.95 13.03 -26.05
N GLN A 76 -19.96 13.54 -26.79
CA GLN A 76 -19.64 13.04 -28.13
C GLN A 76 -19.24 11.56 -28.09
N LEU A 77 -18.33 11.18 -27.19
CA LEU A 77 -17.89 9.79 -27.03
C LEU A 77 -19.05 8.87 -26.61
N GLN A 78 -19.91 9.32 -25.69
CA GLN A 78 -21.10 8.56 -25.27
C GLN A 78 -22.08 8.34 -26.44
N SER A 79 -22.30 9.35 -27.27
CA SER A 79 -23.13 9.22 -28.48
C SER A 79 -22.52 8.27 -29.51
N GLN A 80 -21.20 8.38 -29.75
CA GLN A 80 -20.46 7.45 -30.63
C GLN A 80 -20.50 6.02 -30.09
N GLN A 81 -20.37 5.83 -28.77
CA GLN A 81 -20.49 4.54 -28.13
C GLN A 81 -21.88 3.93 -28.30
N ALA A 82 -22.95 4.72 -28.09
CA ALA A 82 -24.32 4.25 -28.28
C ALA A 82 -24.56 3.79 -29.72
N SER A 83 -24.04 4.54 -30.70
CA SER A 83 -24.11 4.20 -32.12
C SER A 83 -23.33 2.92 -32.44
N ALA A 84 -22.10 2.78 -31.92
CA ALA A 84 -21.28 1.59 -32.09
C ALA A 84 -21.90 0.35 -31.44
N ARG A 85 -22.50 0.48 -30.25
CA ARG A 85 -23.24 -0.60 -29.58
C ARG A 85 -24.47 -1.03 -30.39
N LYS A 86 -25.17 -0.10 -31.02
CA LYS A 86 -26.28 -0.43 -31.94
C LYS A 86 -25.79 -1.24 -33.14
N ASN A 87 -24.61 -0.92 -33.68
CA ASN A 87 -24.00 -1.71 -34.76
C ASN A 87 -23.67 -3.14 -34.31
N VAL A 88 -23.12 -3.31 -33.10
CA VAL A 88 -22.90 -4.65 -32.49
C VAL A 88 -24.21 -5.40 -32.34
N GLN A 89 -25.23 -4.78 -31.75
CA GLN A 89 -26.55 -5.39 -31.55
C GLN A 89 -27.22 -5.80 -32.87
N THR A 90 -27.07 -4.99 -33.93
CA THR A 90 -27.61 -5.31 -35.25
C THR A 90 -26.93 -6.54 -35.86
N ASN A 91 -25.66 -6.78 -35.51
CA ASN A 91 -24.87 -7.91 -35.98
C ASN A 91 -24.67 -8.99 -34.90
N GLN A 92 -25.52 -9.03 -33.88
CA GLN A 92 -25.31 -9.86 -32.68
C GLN A 92 -25.08 -11.33 -33.03
N ALA A 93 -25.88 -11.89 -33.94
CA ALA A 93 -25.73 -13.29 -34.36
C ALA A 93 -24.35 -13.61 -34.99
N LYS A 94 -23.74 -12.66 -35.72
CA LYS A 94 -22.40 -12.83 -36.28
C LYS A 94 -21.33 -12.70 -35.20
N VAL A 95 -21.51 -11.74 -34.29
CA VAL A 95 -20.63 -11.53 -33.14
C VAL A 95 -20.59 -12.79 -32.27
N ASP A 96 -21.76 -13.35 -31.93
CA ASP A 96 -21.88 -14.58 -31.14
C ASP A 96 -21.21 -15.79 -31.84
N ASP A 97 -21.35 -15.90 -33.16
CA ASP A 97 -20.70 -16.95 -33.96
C ASP A 97 -19.17 -16.82 -33.95
N TRP A 98 -18.64 -15.60 -34.14
CA TRP A 98 -17.20 -15.36 -34.06
C TRP A 98 -16.65 -15.55 -32.65
N GLU A 99 -17.36 -15.12 -31.60
CA GLU A 99 -16.98 -15.36 -30.21
C GLU A 99 -16.91 -16.85 -29.90
N LYS A 100 -17.90 -17.63 -30.38
CA LYS A 100 -17.90 -19.09 -30.23
C LYS A 100 -16.73 -19.74 -30.95
N LYS A 101 -16.44 -19.33 -32.19
CA LYS A 101 -15.29 -19.82 -32.97
C LYS A 101 -13.97 -19.45 -32.29
N LEU A 102 -13.83 -18.21 -31.86
CA LEU A 102 -12.65 -17.71 -31.16
C LEU A 102 -12.37 -18.53 -29.90
N LYS A 103 -13.40 -18.78 -29.07
CA LYS A 103 -13.28 -19.61 -27.87
C LYS A 103 -12.83 -21.05 -28.18
N ALA A 104 -13.32 -21.63 -29.27
CA ALA A 104 -12.90 -22.97 -29.70
C ALA A 104 -11.43 -23.00 -30.15
N VAL A 105 -10.99 -21.99 -30.91
CA VAL A 105 -9.59 -21.84 -31.35
C VAL A 105 -8.67 -21.56 -30.16
N GLU A 106 -9.07 -20.74 -29.20
CA GLU A 106 -8.30 -20.47 -27.97
C GLU A 106 -8.06 -21.74 -27.16
N ALA A 107 -9.06 -22.59 -27.01
CA ALA A 107 -8.91 -23.89 -26.34
C ALA A 107 -7.99 -24.85 -27.11
N ARG A 108 -7.92 -24.75 -28.45
CA ARG A 108 -6.99 -25.51 -29.28
C ARG A 108 -5.55 -24.97 -29.15
N VAL A 109 -5.37 -23.66 -29.28
CA VAL A 109 -4.08 -22.98 -29.09
C VAL A 109 -3.49 -23.30 -27.72
N PHE A 110 -4.32 -23.26 -26.65
CA PHE A 110 -3.87 -23.59 -25.30
C PHE A 110 -3.28 -25.00 -25.20
N ARG A 111 -3.99 -26.01 -25.76
CA ARG A 111 -3.52 -27.40 -25.76
C ARG A 111 -2.25 -27.58 -26.60
N GLN A 112 -2.23 -27.06 -27.82
CA GLN A 112 -1.07 -27.16 -28.70
C GLN A 112 0.17 -26.46 -28.12
N GLN A 113 -0.01 -25.31 -27.47
CA GLN A 113 1.07 -24.61 -26.77
C GLN A 113 1.63 -25.45 -25.63
N GLN A 114 0.76 -26.11 -24.87
CA GLN A 114 1.16 -27.01 -23.80
C GLN A 114 1.94 -28.22 -24.34
N ASP A 115 1.45 -28.86 -25.41
CA ASP A 115 2.11 -30.00 -26.05
C ASP A 115 3.49 -29.61 -26.62
N ALA A 116 3.58 -28.45 -27.30
CA ALA A 116 4.84 -27.92 -27.80
C ALA A 116 5.84 -27.62 -26.68
N ASN A 117 5.38 -27.08 -25.54
CA ASN A 117 6.23 -26.80 -24.38
C ASN A 117 6.78 -28.09 -23.76
N PHE A 118 5.96 -29.15 -23.65
CA PHE A 118 6.42 -30.45 -23.15
C PHE A 118 7.40 -31.13 -24.11
N ALA A 119 7.11 -31.11 -25.41
CA ALA A 119 8.02 -31.62 -26.43
C ALA A 119 9.36 -30.88 -26.42
N LYS A 120 9.33 -29.54 -26.30
CA LYS A 120 10.53 -28.71 -26.20
C LYS A 120 11.36 -29.04 -24.97
N ALA A 121 10.73 -29.20 -23.80
CA ALA A 121 11.45 -29.57 -22.57
C ALA A 121 12.15 -30.93 -22.70
N THR A 122 11.48 -31.90 -23.36
CA THR A 122 12.06 -33.22 -23.62
C THR A 122 13.23 -33.12 -24.60
N TYR A 123 13.05 -32.40 -25.72
CA TYR A 123 14.09 -32.15 -26.72
C TYR A 123 15.31 -31.45 -26.13
N ASP A 124 15.12 -30.39 -25.32
CA ASP A 124 16.23 -29.64 -24.73
C ASP A 124 17.08 -30.52 -23.79
N HIS A 125 16.41 -31.36 -22.98
CA HIS A 125 17.07 -32.33 -22.12
C HIS A 125 17.87 -33.36 -22.93
N ASP A 126 17.23 -33.99 -23.91
CA ASP A 126 17.83 -35.06 -24.70
C ASP A 126 18.93 -34.56 -25.64
N ARG A 127 18.81 -33.33 -26.13
CA ARG A 127 19.86 -32.63 -26.90
C ARG A 127 21.09 -32.37 -26.03
N TYR A 128 20.90 -31.91 -24.80
CA TYR A 128 22.01 -31.71 -23.86
C TYR A 128 22.75 -33.03 -23.59
N GLU A 129 22.01 -34.12 -23.32
CA GLU A 129 22.61 -35.45 -23.15
C GLU A 129 23.35 -35.93 -24.41
N PHE A 130 22.79 -35.70 -25.60
CA PHE A 130 23.45 -36.03 -26.87
C PHE A 130 24.78 -35.27 -27.03
N GLU A 131 24.79 -33.97 -26.78
CA GLU A 131 25.99 -33.12 -26.88
C GLU A 131 27.06 -33.54 -25.87
N ALA A 132 26.66 -33.87 -24.63
CA ALA A 132 27.56 -34.36 -23.60
C ALA A 132 28.21 -35.71 -23.99
N ILE A 133 27.42 -36.69 -24.45
CA ILE A 133 27.93 -38.00 -24.89
C ILE A 133 28.86 -37.84 -26.10
N ARG A 134 28.50 -36.99 -27.06
CA ARG A 134 29.32 -36.72 -28.25
C ARG A 134 30.68 -36.13 -27.87
N ALA A 135 30.72 -35.22 -26.90
CA ALA A 135 31.94 -34.60 -26.42
C ALA A 135 32.85 -35.57 -25.65
N GLU A 136 32.28 -36.42 -24.79
CA GLU A 136 33.05 -37.35 -23.94
C GLU A 136 33.49 -38.64 -24.65
N LYS A 137 32.59 -39.21 -25.47
CA LYS A 137 32.72 -40.60 -25.99
C LYS A 137 32.78 -40.66 -27.51
N GLY A 138 32.73 -39.51 -28.18
CA GLY A 138 32.81 -39.41 -29.63
C GLY A 138 31.49 -39.72 -30.36
N GLU A 139 31.50 -39.48 -31.67
CA GLU A 139 30.29 -39.42 -32.51
C GLU A 139 29.56 -40.77 -32.62
N ALA A 140 30.31 -41.88 -32.70
CA ALA A 140 29.74 -43.23 -32.80
C ALA A 140 28.93 -43.62 -31.55
N ALA A 141 29.35 -43.19 -30.36
CA ALA A 141 28.65 -43.47 -29.11
C ALA A 141 27.35 -42.65 -28.96
N ALA A 142 27.29 -41.47 -29.62
CA ALA A 142 26.15 -40.56 -29.57
C ALA A 142 25.08 -40.84 -30.62
N GLU A 143 25.36 -41.67 -31.65
CA GLU A 143 24.48 -41.85 -32.82
C GLU A 143 23.03 -42.23 -32.47
N LYS A 144 22.83 -43.17 -31.53
CA LYS A 144 21.48 -43.59 -31.10
C LYS A 144 20.71 -42.43 -30.45
N LYS A 145 21.37 -41.64 -29.61
CA LYS A 145 20.75 -40.47 -28.97
C LYS A 145 20.51 -39.36 -30.01
N GLY A 146 21.44 -39.18 -30.96
CA GLY A 146 21.30 -38.24 -32.08
C GLY A 146 20.09 -38.55 -32.98
N GLN A 147 19.80 -39.83 -33.26
CA GLN A 147 18.58 -40.22 -33.99
C GLN A 147 17.31 -39.83 -33.25
N ARG A 148 17.30 -40.01 -31.91
CA ARG A 148 16.16 -39.61 -31.07
C ARG A 148 15.97 -38.10 -31.06
N VAL A 149 17.05 -37.34 -30.86
CA VAL A 149 17.01 -35.86 -30.89
C VAL A 149 16.51 -35.34 -32.24
N ARG A 150 16.95 -35.93 -33.37
CA ARG A 150 16.43 -35.58 -34.71
C ARG A 150 14.94 -35.87 -34.87
N ALA A 151 14.45 -36.98 -34.29
CA ALA A 151 13.01 -37.31 -34.32
C ALA A 151 12.19 -36.35 -33.44
N GLU A 152 12.69 -36.01 -32.24
CA GLU A 152 12.07 -35.04 -31.33
C GLU A 152 12.07 -33.63 -31.92
N GLU A 153 13.13 -33.23 -32.63
CA GLU A 153 13.21 -31.97 -33.37
C GLU A 153 12.14 -31.90 -34.47
N ALA A 154 11.98 -32.97 -35.26
CA ALA A 154 10.94 -33.05 -36.29
C ALA A 154 9.52 -33.00 -35.68
N GLN A 155 9.31 -33.67 -34.54
CA GLN A 155 8.04 -33.61 -33.81
C GLN A 155 7.75 -32.21 -33.27
N LEU A 156 8.75 -31.55 -32.67
CA LEU A 156 8.64 -30.19 -32.16
C LEU A 156 8.35 -29.20 -33.29
N ALA A 157 9.01 -29.34 -34.43
CA ALA A 157 8.75 -28.53 -35.61
C ALA A 157 7.29 -28.69 -36.10
N GLN A 158 6.76 -29.91 -36.12
CA GLN A 158 5.37 -30.18 -36.49
C GLN A 158 4.36 -29.57 -35.50
N LEU A 159 4.62 -29.67 -34.19
CA LEU A 159 3.76 -29.08 -33.16
C LEU A 159 3.76 -27.54 -33.24
N ASN A 160 4.93 -26.95 -33.47
CA ASN A 160 5.06 -25.50 -33.64
C ASN A 160 4.33 -25.02 -34.89
N LEU A 161 4.38 -25.76 -36.00
CA LEU A 161 3.63 -25.44 -37.21
C LEU A 161 2.11 -25.44 -36.96
N GLN A 162 1.59 -26.47 -36.28
CA GLN A 162 0.17 -26.56 -35.93
C GLN A 162 -0.29 -25.44 -34.98
N LEU A 163 0.58 -25.06 -34.04
CA LEU A 163 0.35 -23.94 -33.15
C LEU A 163 0.32 -22.62 -33.92
N GLU A 164 1.27 -22.41 -34.84
CA GLU A 164 1.34 -21.21 -35.68
C GLU A 164 0.07 -21.05 -36.55
N GLU A 165 -0.39 -22.14 -37.18
CA GLU A 165 -1.65 -22.17 -37.93
C GLU A 165 -2.84 -21.75 -37.07
N SER A 166 -2.93 -22.28 -35.85
CA SER A 166 -4.05 -21.98 -34.94
C SER A 166 -3.95 -20.57 -34.34
N LEU A 167 -2.74 -20.06 -34.13
CA LEU A 167 -2.49 -18.67 -33.73
C LEU A 167 -2.91 -17.69 -34.84
N LYS A 168 -2.62 -18.04 -36.10
CA LYS A 168 -3.08 -17.26 -37.25
C LYS A 168 -4.60 -17.26 -37.37
N GLU A 169 -5.24 -18.43 -37.26
CA GLU A 169 -6.70 -18.54 -37.23
C GLU A 169 -7.31 -17.69 -36.11
N ARG A 170 -6.72 -17.72 -34.91
CA ARG A 170 -7.13 -16.87 -33.77
C ARG A 170 -7.03 -15.39 -34.12
N ALA A 171 -5.90 -14.95 -34.70
CA ALA A 171 -5.68 -13.56 -35.06
C ALA A 171 -6.67 -13.08 -36.13
N ASP A 172 -6.97 -13.92 -37.12
CA ASP A 172 -7.96 -13.61 -38.17
C ASP A 172 -9.37 -13.49 -37.57
N LEU A 173 -9.78 -14.40 -36.68
CA LEU A 173 -11.06 -14.32 -35.98
C LEU A 173 -11.15 -13.08 -35.07
N GLN A 174 -10.08 -12.74 -34.36
CA GLN A 174 -10.02 -11.53 -33.54
C GLN A 174 -10.14 -10.26 -34.41
N LYS A 175 -9.54 -10.26 -35.60
CA LYS A 175 -9.65 -9.16 -36.56
C LYS A 175 -11.09 -9.00 -37.05
N GLU A 176 -11.75 -10.09 -37.44
CA GLU A 176 -13.16 -10.06 -37.87
C GLU A 176 -14.08 -9.58 -36.74
N LEU A 177 -13.93 -10.12 -35.53
CA LEU A 177 -14.68 -9.69 -34.35
C LEU A 177 -14.43 -8.20 -34.04
N GLY A 178 -13.17 -7.77 -34.14
CA GLY A 178 -12.73 -6.41 -33.91
C GLY A 178 -13.34 -5.37 -34.85
N GLN A 179 -13.78 -5.76 -36.06
CA GLN A 179 -14.52 -4.85 -36.95
C GLN A 179 -15.84 -4.37 -36.34
N TYR A 180 -16.44 -5.17 -35.46
CA TYR A 180 -17.73 -4.87 -34.82
C TYR A 180 -17.52 -4.33 -33.40
N THR A 181 -16.69 -5.00 -32.60
CA THR A 181 -16.54 -4.69 -31.18
C THR A 181 -15.38 -3.73 -30.88
N GLY A 182 -14.42 -3.61 -31.80
CA GLY A 182 -13.20 -2.82 -31.58
C GLY A 182 -13.46 -1.33 -31.37
N LEU A 183 -14.40 -0.75 -32.13
CA LEU A 183 -14.79 0.66 -31.93
C LEU A 183 -15.43 0.89 -30.55
N VAL A 184 -16.27 -0.04 -30.08
CA VAL A 184 -16.88 0.03 -28.75
C VAL A 184 -15.80 -0.02 -27.67
N ALA A 185 -14.84 -0.95 -27.79
CA ALA A 185 -13.74 -1.10 -26.85
C ALA A 185 -12.83 0.15 -26.83
N THR A 186 -12.48 0.70 -27.99
CA THR A 186 -11.67 1.93 -28.10
C THR A 186 -12.37 3.12 -27.45
N ILE A 187 -13.65 3.35 -27.75
CA ILE A 187 -14.40 4.46 -27.16
C ILE A 187 -14.59 4.26 -25.65
N GLN A 188 -14.88 3.03 -25.21
CA GLN A 188 -15.00 2.72 -23.79
C GLN A 188 -13.69 3.04 -23.05
N LYS A 189 -12.55 2.64 -23.60
CA LYS A 189 -11.23 2.96 -23.05
C LYS A 189 -10.99 4.47 -22.97
N GLN A 190 -11.35 5.23 -24.00
CA GLN A 190 -11.22 6.70 -23.97
C GLN A 190 -12.11 7.36 -22.89
N ILE A 191 -13.35 6.86 -22.72
CA ILE A 191 -14.25 7.33 -21.66
C ILE A 191 -13.68 6.99 -20.27
N GLU A 192 -13.13 5.80 -20.10
CA GLU A 192 -12.50 5.35 -18.86
C GLU A 192 -11.26 6.17 -18.52
N GLU A 193 -10.36 6.37 -19.47
CA GLU A 193 -9.15 7.21 -19.31
C GLU A 193 -9.51 8.65 -18.91
N MET A 194 -10.52 9.23 -19.57
CA MET A 194 -11.01 10.57 -19.25
C MET A 194 -11.61 10.67 -17.84
N ASN A 195 -12.19 9.59 -17.33
CA ASN A 195 -12.79 9.55 -16.00
C ASN A 195 -11.91 8.84 -14.95
N ALA A 196 -10.71 8.39 -15.32
CA ALA A 196 -9.89 7.52 -14.49
C ALA A 196 -9.54 8.19 -13.15
N GLU A 197 -9.09 9.45 -13.22
CA GLU A 197 -8.72 10.21 -12.02
C GLU A 197 -9.94 10.48 -11.14
N ARG A 198 -11.08 10.84 -11.74
CA ARG A 198 -12.35 11.02 -11.00
C ARG A 198 -12.77 9.72 -10.32
N GLY A 199 -12.68 8.59 -11.00
CA GLY A 199 -13.02 7.27 -10.46
C GLY A 199 -12.08 6.85 -9.32
N ARG A 200 -10.78 7.09 -9.47
CA ARG A 200 -9.76 6.83 -8.44
C ARG A 200 -10.03 7.64 -7.17
N LEU A 201 -10.27 8.94 -7.32
CA LEU A 201 -10.55 9.85 -6.21
C LEU A 201 -11.90 9.52 -5.54
N SER A 202 -12.94 9.17 -6.31
CA SER A 202 -14.23 8.75 -5.76
C SER A 202 -14.08 7.52 -4.86
N LYS A 203 -13.38 6.48 -5.32
CA LYS A 203 -13.10 5.28 -4.51
C LYS A 203 -12.30 5.62 -3.25
N ARG A 204 -11.36 6.57 -3.34
CA ARG A 204 -10.58 7.04 -2.19
C ARG A 204 -11.48 7.74 -1.16
N ILE A 205 -12.45 8.54 -1.59
CA ILE A 205 -13.43 9.17 -0.69
C ILE A 205 -14.25 8.13 0.06
N ASP A 206 -14.72 7.05 -0.59
CA ASP A 206 -15.51 6.01 0.07
C ASP A 206 -14.73 5.31 1.19
N VAL A 207 -13.41 5.18 1.02
CA VAL A 207 -12.51 4.63 2.03
C VAL A 207 -12.33 5.62 3.19
N LEU A 208 -12.09 6.89 2.89
CA LEU A 208 -11.78 7.96 3.85
C LEU A 208 -13.02 8.53 4.56
N ALA A 209 -14.22 8.31 4.03
CA ALA A 209 -15.44 8.90 4.56
C ALA A 209 -15.64 8.50 6.04
N PRO A 210 -15.98 9.48 6.91
CA PRO A 210 -16.16 9.22 8.33
C PRO A 210 -17.30 8.23 8.53
N SER A 211 -17.09 7.28 9.43
CA SER A 211 -18.05 6.23 9.74
C SER A 211 -17.93 5.86 11.20
N ALA A 212 -19.08 5.81 11.90
CA ALA A 212 -19.12 5.46 13.32
C ALA A 212 -18.39 4.14 13.62
N VAL A 213 -18.50 3.15 12.72
CA VAL A 213 -17.84 1.84 12.88
C VAL A 213 -16.33 1.95 12.68
N LYS A 214 -15.86 2.72 11.70
CA LYS A 214 -14.43 2.89 11.42
C LYS A 214 -13.75 3.76 12.46
N ASP A 215 -14.38 4.86 12.85
CA ASP A 215 -13.76 5.92 13.63
C ASP A 215 -13.86 5.68 15.14
N TYR A 216 -14.98 5.10 15.61
CA TYR A 216 -15.21 4.86 17.03
C TYR A 216 -15.02 3.40 17.44
N PHE A 217 -15.64 2.44 16.74
CA PHE A 217 -15.61 1.04 17.17
C PHE A 217 -14.23 0.39 16.95
N ARG A 218 -13.67 0.50 15.74
CA ARG A 218 -12.36 -0.12 15.41
C ARG A 218 -11.16 0.51 16.10
N ASN A 219 -11.31 1.75 16.55
CA ASN A 219 -10.26 2.45 17.27
C ASN A 219 -10.49 2.44 18.78
N ALA A 220 -11.57 1.87 19.32
CA ALA A 220 -11.82 1.90 20.76
C ALA A 220 -10.70 1.22 21.56
N PRO A 221 -10.46 1.65 22.82
CA PRO A 221 -9.54 0.93 23.70
C PRO A 221 -9.86 -0.57 23.71
N LEU A 222 -8.83 -1.42 23.66
CA LEU A 222 -8.91 -2.89 23.61
C LEU A 222 -9.43 -3.48 22.30
N LEU A 223 -9.92 -2.69 21.33
CA LEU A 223 -10.35 -3.15 19.99
C LEU A 223 -9.41 -2.69 18.87
N ASP A 224 -8.46 -1.80 19.19
CA ASP A 224 -7.50 -1.19 18.28
C ASP A 224 -6.42 -2.15 17.76
N PHE A 225 -6.37 -3.40 18.24
CA PHE A 225 -5.46 -4.42 17.71
C PHE A 225 -5.97 -5.10 16.43
N MET A 226 -7.29 -5.07 16.15
CA MET A 226 -7.88 -5.88 15.07
C MET A 226 -7.68 -5.28 13.68
N ALA A 227 -8.05 -4.01 13.51
CA ALA A 227 -7.96 -3.29 12.23
C ALA A 227 -8.13 -1.78 12.45
N PRO A 228 -7.22 -1.12 13.20
CA PRO A 228 -7.37 0.29 13.53
C PRO A 228 -7.15 1.16 12.28
N THR A 229 -7.88 2.27 12.19
CA THR A 229 -7.64 3.26 11.13
C THR A 229 -6.48 4.20 11.48
N ILE A 230 -6.16 4.31 12.77
CA ILE A 230 -5.01 5.07 13.29
C ILE A 230 -4.01 4.12 13.94
N LYS A 231 -2.75 4.18 13.52
CA LYS A 231 -1.69 3.30 14.05
C LYS A 231 -0.33 3.96 13.97
N VAL A 232 0.57 3.53 14.84
CA VAL A 232 1.98 3.87 14.74
C VAL A 232 2.50 3.35 13.39
N GLN A 233 3.05 4.26 12.59
CA GLN A 233 3.75 3.92 11.36
C GLN A 233 5.19 3.67 11.74
N GLN A 234 5.73 2.49 11.42
CA GLN A 234 7.07 2.10 11.81
C GLN A 234 7.80 1.49 10.62
N VAL A 235 8.97 2.03 10.33
CA VAL A 235 9.93 1.47 9.39
C VAL A 235 11.12 0.95 10.19
N ILE A 236 11.58 -0.26 9.88
CA ILE A 236 12.81 -0.83 10.44
C ILE A 236 13.82 -0.85 9.29
N LEU A 237 14.91 -0.10 9.45
CA LEU A 237 15.91 0.08 8.41
C LEU A 237 16.92 -1.08 8.50
N PRO A 238 17.00 -1.97 7.50
CA PRO A 238 17.86 -3.16 7.61
C PRO A 238 19.36 -2.81 7.53
N ASN A 239 19.70 -1.74 6.80
CA ASN A 239 21.08 -1.39 6.48
C ASN A 239 21.63 -0.24 7.34
N VAL A 240 20.83 0.29 8.27
CA VAL A 240 21.24 1.35 9.19
C VAL A 240 21.02 0.85 10.60
N VAL A 241 22.06 0.92 11.42
CA VAL A 241 22.04 0.40 12.79
C VAL A 241 22.36 1.49 13.79
N ASP A 242 21.67 1.46 14.93
CA ASP A 242 22.04 2.21 16.12
C ASP A 242 22.97 1.34 16.99
N ASP A 243 24.05 1.94 17.49
CA ASP A 243 24.95 1.30 18.44
C ASP A 243 24.46 1.60 19.86
N VAL A 244 23.98 0.57 20.55
CA VAL A 244 23.48 0.69 21.94
C VAL A 244 24.52 0.15 22.93
N ASN A 245 25.72 0.71 22.86
CA ASN A 245 26.93 0.43 23.67
C ASN A 245 27.54 -0.97 23.51
N PHE A 246 26.73 -2.02 23.39
CA PHE A 246 27.18 -3.42 23.38
C PHE A 246 26.54 -4.27 22.27
N THR A 247 25.62 -3.70 21.49
CA THR A 247 25.00 -4.39 20.36
C THR A 247 24.54 -3.38 19.32
N LYS A 248 24.48 -3.83 18.06
CA LYS A 248 23.97 -3.04 16.95
C LYS A 248 22.55 -3.50 16.65
N VAL A 249 21.61 -2.58 16.78
CA VAL A 249 20.20 -2.85 16.50
C VAL A 249 19.79 -2.13 15.22
N PRO A 250 18.94 -2.72 14.36
CA PRO A 250 18.37 -2.00 13.23
C PRO A 250 17.70 -0.70 13.69
N LYS A 251 18.03 0.40 13.02
CA LYS A 251 17.45 1.72 13.32
C LYS A 251 15.96 1.68 13.03
N MET A 252 15.18 2.23 13.93
CA MET A 252 13.73 2.25 13.85
C MET A 252 13.21 3.67 13.72
N ASP A 253 12.28 3.87 12.78
CA ASP A 253 11.73 5.17 12.48
C ASP A 253 10.20 5.16 12.55
N ARG A 254 9.65 6.02 13.41
CA ARG A 254 8.22 6.23 13.59
C ARG A 254 7.74 7.62 13.22
N CYS A 255 8.56 8.42 12.53
CA CYS A 255 8.26 9.83 12.22
C CYS A 255 6.97 9.98 11.40
N GLN A 256 6.69 9.04 10.49
CA GLN A 256 5.44 8.99 9.70
C GLN A 256 4.18 8.76 10.55
N THR A 257 4.31 8.46 11.84
CA THR A 257 3.15 8.40 12.74
C THR A 257 2.47 9.76 12.85
N CYS A 258 3.24 10.85 12.82
CA CYS A 258 2.72 12.23 12.83
C CYS A 258 2.86 12.91 11.46
N HIS A 259 3.97 12.68 10.76
CA HIS A 259 4.25 13.27 9.45
C HIS A 259 3.64 12.45 8.30
N LEU A 260 2.33 12.20 8.36
CA LEU A 260 1.57 11.31 7.47
C LEU A 260 1.52 11.72 6.00
N ALA A 261 1.92 12.95 5.69
CA ALA A 261 1.90 13.53 4.34
C ALA A 261 3.29 13.72 3.74
N ILE A 262 4.35 13.39 4.47
CA ILE A 262 5.72 13.79 4.13
C ILE A 262 6.17 13.22 2.78
N ASP A 263 5.73 12.01 2.46
CA ASP A 263 6.00 11.27 1.22
C ASP A 263 4.93 11.47 0.14
N LYS A 264 3.90 12.30 0.40
CA LYS A 264 2.75 12.49 -0.49
C LYS A 264 2.79 13.86 -1.15
N LYS A 265 2.57 13.90 -2.47
CA LYS A 265 2.33 15.16 -3.20
C LYS A 265 0.97 15.76 -2.85
N GLY A 266 0.84 17.07 -3.00
CA GLY A 266 -0.41 17.81 -2.81
C GLY A 266 -0.60 18.37 -1.40
N TYR A 267 0.39 18.20 -0.51
CA TYR A 267 0.37 18.74 0.83
C TYR A 267 1.43 19.84 1.09
N GLU A 268 2.05 20.37 0.04
CA GLU A 268 3.18 21.32 0.11
C GLU A 268 2.82 22.64 0.80
N LYS A 269 1.53 23.02 0.79
CA LYS A 269 1.04 24.27 1.38
C LYS A 269 0.44 24.12 2.77
N TYR A 270 0.45 22.91 3.33
CA TYR A 270 -0.11 22.65 4.65
C TYR A 270 0.97 22.82 5.73
N PRO A 271 0.59 23.26 6.94
CA PRO A 271 1.54 23.41 8.03
C PRO A 271 2.05 22.05 8.52
N GLN A 272 3.19 22.07 9.22
CA GLN A 272 3.66 20.90 9.94
C GLN A 272 2.61 20.42 10.97
N PRO A 273 2.43 19.11 11.17
CA PRO A 273 3.24 18.01 10.60
C PRO A 273 2.74 17.48 9.24
N PHE A 274 1.73 18.09 8.63
CA PHE A 274 1.06 17.58 7.42
C PHE A 274 1.66 18.12 6.12
N THR A 275 2.86 18.66 6.14
CA THR A 275 3.51 19.21 4.94
C THR A 275 4.24 18.12 4.16
N THR A 276 4.22 18.21 2.83
CA THR A 276 5.03 17.36 1.95
C THR A 276 6.51 17.69 2.10
N HIS A 277 7.40 16.70 1.94
CA HIS A 277 8.84 16.93 1.93
C HIS A 277 9.21 17.95 0.83
N PRO A 278 10.00 19.00 1.13
CA PRO A 278 10.31 20.06 0.16
C PRO A 278 10.99 19.54 -1.11
N ASN A 279 11.73 18.44 -1.02
CA ASN A 279 12.43 17.81 -2.13
C ASN A 279 12.08 16.31 -2.23
N LEU A 280 10.82 16.03 -2.57
CA LEU A 280 10.27 14.67 -2.61
C LEU A 280 10.91 13.76 -3.67
N SER A 281 11.39 14.33 -4.78
CA SER A 281 12.05 13.54 -5.83
C SER A 281 13.42 13.01 -5.40
N THR A 282 14.11 13.76 -4.54
CA THR A 282 15.44 13.39 -4.07
C THR A 282 15.40 12.62 -2.76
N TYR A 283 14.37 12.83 -1.92
CA TYR A 283 14.23 12.19 -0.60
C TYR A 283 12.81 11.72 -0.33
N VAL A 284 12.67 10.61 0.42
CA VAL A 284 11.45 9.99 0.98
C VAL A 284 10.36 9.57 -0.02
N GLY A 285 10.39 10.05 -1.27
CA GLY A 285 9.51 9.56 -2.34
C GLY A 285 9.80 8.09 -2.69
N SER A 286 8.83 7.40 -3.27
CA SER A 286 8.99 5.98 -3.65
C SER A 286 10.10 5.74 -4.66
N ASP A 287 10.29 6.69 -5.58
CA ASP A 287 11.26 6.59 -6.68
C ASP A 287 12.52 7.43 -6.40
N SER A 288 12.66 7.91 -5.16
CA SER A 288 13.78 8.72 -4.72
C SER A 288 15.05 7.86 -4.57
N PRO A 289 16.25 8.44 -4.77
CA PRO A 289 17.51 7.80 -4.37
C PRO A 289 17.61 7.49 -2.86
N HIS A 290 16.80 8.14 -2.03
CA HIS A 290 16.69 7.95 -0.58
C HIS A 290 15.23 7.66 -0.19
N PRO A 291 14.67 6.51 -0.59
CA PRO A 291 13.27 6.20 -0.30
C PRO A 291 13.10 5.95 1.19
N LEU A 292 11.92 6.29 1.72
CA LEU A 292 11.69 6.31 3.16
C LEU A 292 11.84 4.92 3.82
N ASP A 293 11.42 3.87 3.13
CA ASP A 293 11.48 2.49 3.62
C ASP A 293 12.91 1.94 3.72
N GLN A 294 13.89 2.60 3.09
CA GLN A 294 15.30 2.19 3.13
C GLN A 294 16.18 3.13 3.95
N ILE A 295 15.88 4.43 3.95
CA ILE A 295 16.69 5.45 4.63
C ILE A 295 16.04 5.97 5.91
N GLY A 296 14.71 6.06 5.99
CA GLY A 296 14.02 6.67 7.12
C GLY A 296 14.28 8.17 7.27
N CYS A 297 13.69 8.78 8.30
CA CYS A 297 13.81 10.21 8.58
C CYS A 297 15.00 10.52 9.49
N THR A 298 15.20 9.70 10.53
CA THR A 298 16.20 9.91 11.58
C THR A 298 17.64 9.73 11.11
N VAL A 299 17.87 9.15 9.92
CA VAL A 299 19.21 9.08 9.33
C VAL A 299 19.71 10.48 8.99
N CYS A 300 18.85 11.30 8.41
CA CYS A 300 19.16 12.69 8.07
C CYS A 300 18.89 13.64 9.24
N HIS A 301 17.76 13.47 9.93
CA HIS A 301 17.29 14.43 10.93
C HIS A 301 17.74 14.15 12.36
N GLU A 302 18.37 13.02 12.65
CA GLU A 302 18.62 12.53 14.02
C GLU A 302 17.33 12.44 14.85
N GLY A 303 17.46 12.38 16.18
CA GLY A 303 16.35 12.21 17.11
C GLY A 303 16.10 10.78 17.53
N MET A 304 15.04 10.60 18.31
CA MET A 304 14.65 9.31 18.87
C MET A 304 13.53 8.70 18.04
N GLY A 305 13.89 7.98 16.96
CA GLY A 305 12.97 7.46 15.95
C GLY A 305 11.96 6.42 16.47
N GLN A 306 12.23 5.80 17.61
CA GLN A 306 11.33 4.88 18.31
C GLN A 306 10.23 5.58 19.11
N SER A 307 10.35 6.89 19.34
CA SER A 307 9.35 7.65 20.08
C SER A 307 8.20 8.12 19.19
N VAL A 308 7.07 8.44 19.81
CA VAL A 308 5.83 8.92 19.17
C VAL A 308 5.24 10.15 19.87
N SER A 309 5.99 10.77 20.80
CA SER A 309 5.62 12.03 21.44
C SER A 309 6.48 13.16 20.89
N PHE A 310 5.94 14.37 20.83
CA PHE A 310 6.67 15.53 20.29
C PHE A 310 7.96 15.82 21.08
N ARG A 311 7.92 15.69 22.41
CA ARG A 311 9.09 15.92 23.27
C ARG A 311 10.12 14.81 23.12
N ASP A 312 9.71 13.56 23.26
CA ASP A 312 10.65 12.45 23.42
C ASP A 312 11.29 12.04 22.08
N THR A 313 10.71 12.39 20.92
CA THR A 313 11.42 12.26 19.62
C THR A 313 12.60 13.22 19.50
N ALA A 314 12.81 14.09 20.49
CA ALA A 314 13.92 15.03 20.59
C ALA A 314 13.92 16.12 19.50
N HIS A 315 12.74 16.64 19.14
CA HIS A 315 12.66 17.80 18.24
C HIS A 315 13.50 18.96 18.78
N ALA A 316 14.31 19.59 17.91
CA ALA A 316 15.09 20.76 18.27
C ALA A 316 14.50 22.04 17.66
N PRO A 317 14.27 23.09 18.45
CA PRO A 317 13.87 24.38 17.93
C PRO A 317 15.02 25.00 17.12
N SER A 318 14.66 25.71 16.05
CA SER A 318 15.61 26.41 15.18
C SER A 318 15.98 27.81 15.67
N THR A 319 15.21 28.37 16.62
CA THR A 319 15.38 29.72 17.19
C THR A 319 14.91 29.76 18.65
N ASP A 320 15.41 30.71 19.45
CA ASP A 320 14.99 30.91 20.83
C ASP A 320 13.49 31.25 20.95
N LYS A 321 12.95 32.03 20.01
CA LYS A 321 11.52 32.31 19.96
C LYS A 321 10.68 31.05 19.77
N GLN A 322 11.13 30.14 18.90
CA GLN A 322 10.46 28.86 18.68
C GLN A 322 10.57 27.97 19.92
N LYS A 323 11.72 27.99 20.62
CA LYS A 323 11.91 27.30 21.88
C LYS A 323 10.87 27.76 22.92
N GLU A 324 10.74 29.06 23.15
CA GLU A 324 9.74 29.61 24.10
C GLU A 324 8.30 29.25 23.70
N GLU A 325 8.00 29.24 22.40
CA GLU A 325 6.69 28.81 21.90
C GLU A 325 6.43 27.33 22.22
N TRP A 326 7.42 26.47 22.00
CA TRP A 326 7.31 25.04 22.23
C TRP A 326 7.24 24.68 23.72
N GLU A 327 7.98 25.39 24.58
CA GLU A 327 7.89 25.27 26.03
C GLU A 327 6.46 25.56 26.52
N LYS A 328 5.82 26.60 25.97
CA LYS A 328 4.44 26.98 26.34
C LYS A 328 3.38 26.06 25.74
N LYS A 329 3.50 25.70 24.46
CA LYS A 329 2.45 25.01 23.71
C LYS A 329 2.52 23.50 23.82
N TYR A 330 3.74 22.94 23.86
CA TYR A 330 3.98 21.50 23.81
C TYR A 330 4.65 20.97 25.08
N HIS A 331 4.83 21.82 26.10
CA HIS A 331 5.61 21.49 27.31
C HIS A 331 6.99 20.91 26.95
N TRP A 332 7.59 21.49 25.90
CA TRP A 332 8.87 21.03 25.40
C TRP A 332 9.98 21.33 26.41
N GLU A 333 10.89 20.37 26.56
CA GLU A 333 12.13 20.50 27.32
C GLU A 333 13.22 19.74 26.55
N GLN A 334 14.47 20.18 26.71
CA GLN A 334 15.58 19.50 26.06
C GLN A 334 15.76 18.09 26.64
N PRO A 335 15.73 17.03 25.81
CA PRO A 335 16.00 15.68 26.29
C PRO A 335 17.43 15.57 26.81
N HIS A 336 17.57 15.15 28.07
CA HIS A 336 18.87 14.99 28.72
C HIS A 336 19.36 13.53 28.72
N LEU A 337 18.51 12.59 28.31
CA LEU A 337 18.80 11.15 28.28
C LEU A 337 19.03 10.61 26.86
N TRP A 338 19.13 11.50 25.87
CA TRP A 338 19.31 11.12 24.47
C TRP A 338 20.44 11.91 23.84
N ASP A 339 21.50 11.22 23.46
CA ASP A 339 22.75 11.83 22.99
C ASP A 339 22.65 12.45 21.59
N TYR A 340 21.62 12.05 20.82
CA TYR A 340 21.43 12.43 19.41
C TYR A 340 20.10 13.17 19.20
N PRO A 341 19.93 14.39 19.75
CA PRO A 341 18.72 15.18 19.51
C PRO A 341 18.55 15.47 18.01
N MET A 342 17.31 15.72 17.57
CA MET A 342 17.07 16.06 16.17
C MET A 342 17.89 17.28 15.77
N LEU A 343 18.48 17.24 14.59
CA LEU A 343 19.18 18.40 14.03
C LEU A 343 18.15 19.47 13.64
N PRO A 344 18.41 20.76 13.94
CA PRO A 344 17.65 21.83 13.34
C PRO A 344 17.63 21.68 11.81
N ALA A 345 16.52 22.00 11.15
CA ALA A 345 16.33 21.72 9.72
C ALA A 345 17.46 22.25 8.81
N LYS A 346 18.06 23.39 9.17
CA LYS A 346 19.22 24.01 8.49
C LYS A 346 20.54 23.24 8.63
N MET A 347 20.59 22.22 9.47
CA MET A 347 21.77 21.40 9.77
C MET A 347 21.60 19.95 9.32
N THR A 348 20.46 19.58 8.74
CA THR A 348 20.16 18.20 8.31
C THR A 348 21.17 17.68 7.28
N GLU A 349 21.73 18.56 6.45
CA GLU A 349 22.78 18.19 5.47
C GLU A 349 24.08 17.72 6.12
N ALA A 350 24.34 18.05 7.39
CA ALA A 350 25.51 17.54 8.11
C ALA A 350 25.48 16.00 8.23
N SER A 351 24.30 15.39 8.23
CA SER A 351 24.14 13.93 8.28
C SER A 351 24.50 13.23 6.96
N CYS A 352 24.66 13.95 5.85
CA CYS A 352 25.07 13.35 4.57
C CYS A 352 26.45 12.69 4.68
N ALA A 353 27.33 13.24 5.53
CA ALA A 353 28.68 12.73 5.81
C ALA A 353 28.70 11.31 6.41
N LYS A 354 27.54 10.78 6.85
CA LYS A 354 27.41 9.40 7.31
C LYS A 354 27.56 8.39 6.15
N CYS A 355 27.34 8.81 4.91
CA CYS A 355 27.32 7.92 3.74
C CYS A 355 28.10 8.45 2.53
N HIS A 356 28.22 9.77 2.38
CA HIS A 356 28.94 10.46 1.30
C HIS A 356 30.16 11.19 1.85
#